data_AF-A0A2S9F494-F1
#
_entry.id   AF-A0A2S9F494-F1
#
_cell.length_a   1.000
_cell.length_b   1.000
_cell.length_c   1.000
_cell.angle_alpha   90.00
_cell.angle_beta   90.00
_cell.angle_gamma   90.00
#
_symmetry.space_group_name_H-M   'P 1'
#
loop_
_entity.id
_entity.type
_entity.pdbx_description
1 polymer ?
#
loop_
_entity_poly.entity_id
_entity_poly.type
_entity_poly.pdbx_seq_one_letter_code
_entity_poly.pdbx_strand_id
1 'polypeptide(L)'
;QFEFLLIAAALAEGWAVSIPDHEGSTGMWGAPYEPGYHILDGIRAALNHESFGLTPQSPVGLWGYSGGGLASAWAAEVQEEYAPELNLVGAVLGSPVGDLGHTFRRLNGSIYSGLPALVVAALCHIYPELDRLIDEHATVEGKALLQRIQRMTTAHAMIRMAGKDMAHLIDRPLEEILLTPEIQHVFDSIKLGTAAPKTPVLIVQAVHDRIISVDDIDELTETYTRGGASVTYHRDMLSEHLLLHPMSAPMTLRWLRDRFAGRPLAAHIARTKWPTLLNPSTYRGMLTLGKITAKVMLGRRVERQPLSQFDQ
;
A
#
# COMPACT_ATOMS: atom_id res chain seq x y z
N GLN A 1 -12.76 -6.07 -4.43
CA GLN A 1 -13.23 -6.22 -5.84
C GLN A 1 -13.19 -4.91 -6.63
N PHE A 2 -13.14 -3.73 -6.00
CA PHE A 2 -12.96 -2.45 -6.71
C PHE A 2 -11.64 -2.38 -7.50
N GLU A 3 -10.64 -3.12 -7.03
CA GLU A 3 -9.29 -3.25 -7.58
C GLU A 3 -9.31 -3.87 -8.99
N PHE A 4 -10.33 -4.67 -9.34
CA PHE A 4 -10.47 -5.22 -10.71
C PHE A 4 -10.51 -4.12 -11.77
N LEU A 5 -11.04 -2.94 -11.43
CA LEU A 5 -11.10 -1.81 -12.35
C LEU A 5 -9.69 -1.28 -12.65
N LEU A 6 -8.85 -1.21 -11.62
CA LEU A 6 -7.47 -0.71 -11.74
C LEU A 6 -6.56 -1.74 -12.41
N ILE A 7 -6.77 -3.02 -12.14
CA ILE A 7 -6.13 -4.14 -12.85
C ILE A 7 -6.47 -4.06 -14.34
N ALA A 8 -7.75 -3.87 -14.69
CA ALA A 8 -8.17 -3.73 -16.07
C ALA A 8 -7.56 -2.49 -16.74
N ALA A 9 -7.36 -1.40 -15.99
CA ALA A 9 -6.68 -0.20 -16.48
C ALA A 9 -5.19 -0.47 -16.81
N ALA A 10 -4.48 -1.19 -15.95
CA ALA A 10 -3.10 -1.60 -16.20
C ALA A 10 -3.00 -2.56 -17.40
N LEU A 11 -3.93 -3.53 -17.50
CA LEU A 11 -4.02 -4.40 -18.68
C LEU A 11 -4.30 -3.62 -19.97
N ALA A 12 -5.11 -2.55 -19.90
CA ALA A 12 -5.39 -1.69 -21.05
C ALA A 12 -4.16 -0.87 -21.51
N GLU A 13 -3.14 -0.66 -20.67
CA GLU A 13 -1.85 -0.11 -21.12
C GLU A 13 -1.06 -1.11 -22.01
N GLY A 14 -1.45 -2.39 -21.97
CA GLY A 14 -0.78 -3.50 -22.64
C GLY A 14 0.29 -4.16 -21.79
N TRP A 15 0.20 -4.01 -20.46
CA TRP A 15 1.18 -4.56 -19.52
C TRP A 15 0.77 -5.96 -19.05
N ALA A 16 1.77 -6.79 -18.73
CA ALA A 16 1.56 -7.95 -17.88
C ALA A 16 1.35 -7.48 -16.43
N VAL A 17 0.40 -8.08 -15.72
CA VAL A 17 0.05 -7.69 -14.34
C VAL A 17 0.20 -8.90 -13.42
N SER A 18 1.11 -8.80 -12.44
CA SER A 18 1.25 -9.76 -11.35
C SER A 18 0.57 -9.21 -10.10
N ILE A 19 -0.23 -10.02 -9.42
CA ILE A 19 -0.97 -9.66 -8.20
C ILE A 19 -0.66 -10.73 -7.15
N PRO A 20 0.52 -10.67 -6.51
CA PRO A 20 0.91 -11.67 -5.54
C PRO A 20 0.13 -11.50 -4.22
N ASP A 21 -0.13 -12.63 -3.56
CA ASP A 21 -0.65 -12.67 -2.20
C ASP A 21 0.46 -12.23 -1.23
N HIS A 22 0.68 -10.92 -1.15
CA HIS A 22 1.80 -10.32 -0.42
C HIS A 22 1.77 -10.58 1.09
N GLU A 23 0.61 -10.90 1.66
CA GLU A 23 0.48 -11.30 3.07
C GLU A 23 0.84 -12.79 3.30
N GLY A 24 1.20 -13.53 2.24
CA GLY A 24 1.45 -14.97 2.29
C GLY A 24 0.17 -15.80 2.48
N SER A 25 0.32 -17.12 2.55
CA SER A 25 -0.81 -18.06 2.69
C SER A 25 -1.53 -17.98 4.04
N THR A 26 -0.95 -17.27 5.01
CA THR A 26 -1.45 -17.14 6.37
C THR A 26 -2.03 -15.75 6.68
N GLY A 27 -1.94 -14.79 5.76
CA GLY A 27 -2.55 -13.47 5.93
C GLY A 27 -1.87 -12.59 6.98
N MET A 28 -0.53 -12.47 6.92
CA MET A 28 0.28 -11.73 7.88
C MET A 28 0.30 -10.22 7.57
N TRP A 29 -0.87 -9.58 7.64
CA TRP A 29 -0.99 -8.15 7.36
C TRP A 29 -0.26 -7.29 8.41
N GLY A 30 0.61 -6.39 7.93
CA GLY A 30 1.44 -5.53 8.77
C GLY A 30 2.84 -6.09 9.08
N ALA A 31 3.15 -7.31 8.64
CA ALA A 31 4.50 -7.86 8.74
C ALA A 31 5.52 -6.97 8.00
N PRO A 32 6.72 -6.74 8.57
CA PRO A 32 7.76 -5.96 7.92
C PRO A 32 8.54 -6.82 6.92
N TYR A 33 9.05 -6.24 5.84
CA TYR A 33 9.89 -6.93 4.84
C TYR A 33 9.23 -8.08 4.05
N GLU A 34 8.61 -9.08 4.67
CA GLU A 34 8.04 -10.26 4.00
C GLU A 34 7.09 -9.92 2.85
N PRO A 35 6.18 -8.92 2.96
CA PRO A 35 5.37 -8.52 1.83
C PRO A 35 6.18 -8.07 0.62
N GLY A 36 7.35 -7.46 0.86
CA GLY A 36 8.30 -7.09 -0.17
C GLY A 36 8.88 -8.31 -0.89
N TYR A 37 9.30 -9.33 -0.13
CA TYR A 37 9.83 -10.57 -0.71
C TYR A 37 8.80 -11.31 -1.55
N HIS A 38 7.58 -11.46 -1.05
CA HIS A 38 6.47 -12.07 -1.80
C HIS A 38 6.18 -11.32 -3.10
N ILE A 39 6.23 -9.99 -3.08
CA ILE A 39 6.02 -9.16 -4.28
C ILE A 39 7.14 -9.40 -5.30
N LEU A 40 8.40 -9.32 -4.87
CA LEU A 40 9.56 -9.46 -5.76
C LEU A 40 9.68 -10.88 -6.32
N ASP A 41 9.37 -11.91 -5.54
CA ASP A 41 9.31 -13.30 -6.02
C ASP A 41 8.11 -13.55 -6.94
N GLY A 42 6.98 -12.89 -6.70
CA GLY A 42 5.84 -12.88 -7.62
C GLY A 42 6.20 -12.25 -8.98
N ILE A 43 7.09 -11.26 -9.00
CA ILE A 43 7.64 -10.67 -10.23
C ILE A 43 8.58 -11.67 -10.91
N ARG A 44 9.51 -12.31 -10.18
CA ARG A 44 10.39 -13.36 -10.72
C ARG A 44 9.56 -14.48 -11.35
N ALA A 45 8.49 -14.94 -10.69
CA ALA A 45 7.58 -15.95 -11.22
C ALA A 45 6.92 -15.51 -12.53
N ALA A 46 6.47 -14.26 -12.61
CA ALA A 46 5.88 -13.70 -13.84
C ALA A 46 6.91 -13.58 -14.97
N LEU A 47 8.12 -13.10 -14.70
CA LEU A 47 9.20 -12.96 -15.68
C LEU A 47 9.64 -14.31 -16.25
N ASN A 48 9.62 -15.36 -15.42
CA ASN A 48 10.01 -16.72 -15.81
C ASN A 48 8.86 -17.51 -16.48
N HIS A 49 7.66 -16.95 -16.58
CA HIS A 49 6.54 -17.63 -17.21
C HIS A 49 6.54 -17.40 -18.73
N GLU A 50 7.00 -18.40 -19.48
CA GLU A 50 7.26 -18.31 -20.94
C GLU A 50 6.08 -17.75 -21.74
N SER A 51 4.83 -18.07 -21.37
CA SER A 51 3.64 -17.65 -22.12
C SER A 51 3.39 -16.14 -22.11
N PHE A 52 4.02 -15.40 -21.19
CA PHE A 52 3.92 -13.94 -21.12
C PHE A 52 4.89 -13.21 -22.04
N GLY A 53 5.88 -13.91 -22.62
CA GLY A 53 6.89 -13.29 -23.50
C GLY A 53 7.73 -12.20 -22.82
N LEU A 54 7.89 -12.29 -21.49
CA LEU A 54 8.72 -11.39 -20.70
C LEU A 54 10.17 -11.90 -20.65
N THR A 55 11.09 -11.01 -20.30
CA THR A 55 12.52 -11.32 -20.17
C THR A 55 13.04 -10.78 -18.83
N PRO A 56 14.19 -11.28 -18.31
CA PRO A 56 14.79 -10.71 -17.10
C PRO A 56 15.09 -9.20 -17.19
N GLN A 57 15.25 -8.65 -18.40
CA GLN A 57 15.49 -7.22 -18.64
C GLN A 57 14.19 -6.40 -18.80
N SER A 58 13.03 -7.04 -18.86
CA SER A 58 11.74 -6.36 -18.96
C SER A 58 11.58 -5.38 -17.80
N PRO A 59 11.22 -4.11 -18.06
CA PRO A 59 11.12 -3.13 -16.99
C PRO A 59 9.92 -3.44 -16.10
N VAL A 60 10.12 -3.34 -14.80
CA VAL A 60 9.16 -3.68 -13.75
C VAL A 60 8.72 -2.40 -13.04
N GLY A 61 7.43 -2.30 -12.72
CA GLY A 61 6.87 -1.20 -11.94
C GLY A 61 6.01 -1.74 -10.82
N LEU A 62 6.05 -1.09 -9.65
CA LEU A 62 5.20 -1.41 -8.51
C LEU A 62 4.06 -0.40 -8.40
N TRP A 63 2.88 -0.86 -8.01
CA TRP A 63 1.75 0.00 -7.70
C TRP A 63 0.90 -0.61 -6.58
N GLY A 64 0.79 0.11 -5.47
CA GLY A 64 -0.08 -0.25 -4.37
C GLY A 64 -0.77 0.95 -3.76
N TYR A 65 -1.89 0.70 -3.09
CA TYR A 65 -2.67 1.71 -2.37
C TYR A 65 -2.99 1.27 -0.94
N SER A 66 -2.95 2.16 0.04
CA SER A 66 -3.26 1.86 1.45
C SER A 66 -2.38 0.72 2.00
N GLY A 67 -2.95 -0.39 2.49
CA GLY A 67 -2.19 -1.60 2.85
C GLY A 67 -1.34 -2.18 1.70
N GLY A 68 -1.81 -2.11 0.46
CA GLY A 68 -0.99 -2.47 -0.70
C GLY A 68 0.12 -1.46 -0.98
N GLY A 69 -0.06 -0.19 -0.57
CA GLY A 69 0.96 0.85 -0.60
C GLY A 69 2.07 0.56 0.40
N LEU A 70 1.73 0.09 1.61
CA LEU A 70 2.68 -0.44 2.59
C LEU A 70 3.48 -1.62 2.01
N ALA A 71 2.82 -2.61 1.42
CA ALA A 71 3.50 -3.77 0.83
C ALA A 71 4.41 -3.37 -0.34
N SER A 72 3.97 -2.46 -1.20
CA SER A 72 4.78 -1.93 -2.30
C SER A 72 5.97 -1.10 -1.81
N ALA A 73 5.83 -0.42 -0.67
CA ALA A 73 6.93 0.30 -0.04
C ALA A 73 7.98 -0.68 0.49
N TRP A 74 7.57 -1.74 1.21
CA TRP A 74 8.49 -2.81 1.62
C TRP A 74 9.23 -3.43 0.44
N ALA A 75 8.52 -3.73 -0.66
CA ALA A 75 9.15 -4.23 -1.88
C ALA A 75 10.20 -3.25 -2.44
N ALA A 76 9.90 -1.94 -2.44
CA ALA A 76 10.82 -0.92 -2.92
C ALA A 76 12.05 -0.73 -2.00
N GLU A 77 11.88 -0.86 -0.68
CA GLU A 77 12.97 -0.78 0.30
C GLU A 77 13.93 -1.97 0.18
N VAL A 78 13.41 -3.19 0.09
CA VAL A 78 14.23 -4.41 0.10
C VAL A 78 14.81 -4.80 -1.26
N GLN A 79 14.35 -4.18 -2.36
CA GLN A 79 14.68 -4.64 -3.72
C GLN A 79 16.19 -4.65 -4.00
N GLU A 80 16.94 -3.63 -3.57
CA GLU A 80 18.38 -3.54 -3.85
C GLU A 80 19.17 -4.70 -3.20
N GLU A 81 18.77 -5.14 -2.02
CA GLU A 81 19.46 -6.22 -1.31
C GLU A 81 18.91 -7.60 -1.71
N TYR A 82 17.59 -7.75 -1.82
CA TYR A 82 16.92 -9.04 -2.03
C TYR A 82 16.80 -9.45 -3.50
N ALA A 83 16.58 -8.49 -4.40
CA ALA A 83 16.34 -8.74 -5.81
C ALA A 83 17.02 -7.71 -6.74
N PRO A 84 18.35 -7.51 -6.61
CA PRO A 84 19.09 -6.51 -7.38
C PRO A 84 19.05 -6.74 -8.90
N GLU A 85 18.75 -7.96 -9.34
CA GLU A 85 18.67 -8.33 -10.74
C GLU A 85 17.39 -7.85 -11.44
N LEU A 86 16.34 -7.52 -10.67
CA LEU A 86 15.08 -7.03 -11.23
C LEU A 86 15.23 -5.60 -11.75
N ASN A 87 14.85 -5.38 -13.01
CA ASN A 87 14.85 -4.04 -13.62
C ASN A 87 13.67 -3.18 -13.11
N LEU A 88 13.68 -2.84 -11.82
CA LEU A 88 12.63 -2.05 -11.18
C LEU A 88 12.80 -0.56 -11.52
N VAL A 89 11.97 -0.07 -12.45
CA VAL A 89 12.08 1.31 -12.99
C VAL A 89 11.22 2.35 -12.27
N GLY A 90 10.34 1.91 -11.38
CA GLY A 90 9.66 2.82 -10.46
C GLY A 90 8.58 2.16 -9.59
N ALA A 91 8.28 2.77 -8.45
CA ALA A 91 7.21 2.35 -7.55
C ALA A 91 6.22 3.47 -7.26
N VAL A 92 4.92 3.21 -7.38
CA VAL A 92 3.85 4.13 -6.97
C VAL A 92 3.25 3.67 -5.66
N LEU A 93 3.47 4.49 -4.62
CA LEU A 93 3.03 4.26 -3.26
C LEU A 93 1.85 5.20 -2.98
N GLY A 94 0.64 4.71 -3.22
CA GLY A 94 -0.58 5.45 -2.91
C GLY A 94 -0.95 5.28 -1.44
N SER A 95 -0.99 6.37 -0.70
CA SER A 95 -1.27 6.40 0.74
C SER A 95 -0.68 5.20 1.49
N PRO A 96 0.66 4.98 1.42
CA PRO A 96 1.26 3.85 2.11
C PRO A 96 1.11 4.05 3.62
N VAL A 97 0.97 2.98 4.40
CA VAL A 97 0.93 3.12 5.87
C VAL A 97 2.36 3.33 6.37
N GLY A 98 2.79 4.58 6.52
CA GLY A 98 4.18 4.92 6.91
C GLY A 98 4.57 4.44 8.30
N ASP A 99 3.66 4.59 9.26
CA ASP A 99 3.86 4.24 10.66
C ASP A 99 2.61 3.54 11.22
N LEU A 100 2.69 2.23 11.40
CA LEU A 100 1.58 1.41 11.91
C LEU A 100 1.28 1.70 13.39
N GLY A 101 2.25 2.18 14.18
CA GLY A 101 2.05 2.54 15.59
C GLY A 101 1.25 3.84 15.74
N HIS A 102 1.56 4.86 14.94
CA HIS A 102 0.76 6.07 14.85
C HIS A 102 -0.65 5.77 14.30
N THR A 103 -0.73 4.95 13.25
CA THR A 103 -2.00 4.53 12.66
C THR A 103 -2.86 3.77 13.68
N PHE A 104 -2.27 2.88 14.49
CA PHE A 104 -2.97 2.19 15.57
C PHE A 104 -3.64 3.18 16.53
N ARG A 105 -2.86 4.12 17.07
CA ARG A 105 -3.37 5.12 18.04
C ARG A 105 -4.47 6.00 17.43
N ARG A 106 -4.33 6.36 16.16
CA ARG A 106 -5.31 7.18 15.45
C ARG A 106 -6.64 6.46 15.23
N LEU A 107 -6.60 5.17 14.89
CA LEU A 107 -7.79 4.45 14.44
C LEU A 107 -8.50 3.69 15.54
N ASN A 108 -7.80 3.31 16.61
CA ASN A 108 -8.40 2.65 17.76
C ASN A 108 -9.52 3.50 18.39
N GLY A 109 -10.67 2.89 18.71
CA GLY A 109 -11.86 3.58 19.19
C GLY A 109 -12.69 4.30 18.10
N SER A 110 -12.18 4.43 16.88
CA SER A 110 -12.90 5.08 15.76
C SER A 110 -13.76 4.07 14.97
N ILE A 111 -14.51 4.57 13.98
CA ILE A 111 -15.22 3.72 13.01
C ILE A 111 -14.26 2.82 12.18
N TYR A 112 -12.95 3.11 12.19
CA TYR A 112 -11.91 2.36 11.47
C TYR A 112 -11.15 1.34 12.34
N SER A 113 -11.60 1.10 13.58
CA SER A 113 -10.90 0.23 14.54
C SER A 113 -10.71 -1.23 14.06
N GLY A 114 -11.40 -1.65 13.01
CA GLY A 114 -11.15 -2.97 12.39
C GLY A 114 -9.77 -3.11 11.77
N LEU A 115 -9.20 -2.02 11.24
CA LEU A 115 -7.86 -2.04 10.63
C LEU A 115 -6.76 -2.36 11.66
N PRO A 116 -6.57 -1.58 12.74
CA PRO A 116 -5.57 -1.94 13.75
C PRO A 116 -5.85 -3.31 14.38
N ALA A 117 -7.12 -3.74 14.49
CA ALA A 117 -7.45 -5.04 15.07
C ALA A 117 -6.97 -6.23 14.22
N LEU A 118 -7.05 -6.11 12.90
CA LEU A 118 -6.50 -7.10 11.97
C LEU A 118 -4.97 -7.16 12.08
N VAL A 119 -4.30 -5.99 12.09
CA VAL A 119 -2.85 -5.92 12.22
C VAL A 119 -2.40 -6.57 13.53
N VAL A 120 -2.97 -6.18 14.67
CA VAL A 120 -2.64 -6.79 15.97
C VAL A 120 -2.84 -8.31 15.92
N ALA A 121 -3.99 -8.78 15.42
CA ALA A 121 -4.30 -10.20 15.35
C ALA A 121 -3.35 -11.00 14.45
N ALA A 122 -2.78 -10.38 13.41
CA ALA A 122 -1.77 -10.97 12.54
C ALA A 122 -0.38 -10.94 13.20
N LEU A 123 0.02 -9.80 13.76
CA LEU A 123 1.33 -9.60 14.37
C LEU A 123 1.60 -10.51 15.57
N CYS A 124 0.56 -10.97 16.29
CA CYS A 124 0.70 -11.99 17.34
C CYS A 124 1.43 -13.25 16.86
N HIS A 125 1.27 -13.63 15.58
CA HIS A 125 1.86 -14.86 15.05
C HIS A 125 3.35 -14.72 14.71
N ILE A 126 3.85 -13.49 14.58
CA ILE A 126 5.24 -13.24 14.17
C ILE A 126 6.09 -12.57 15.25
N TYR A 127 5.45 -11.99 16.28
CA TYR A 127 6.11 -11.42 17.45
C TYR A 127 5.72 -12.18 18.72
N PRO A 128 6.54 -13.15 19.18
CA PRO A 128 6.27 -13.91 20.41
C PRO A 128 6.10 -13.02 21.65
N GLU A 129 6.77 -11.87 21.70
CA GLU A 129 6.65 -10.90 22.79
C GLU A 129 5.26 -10.24 22.82
N LEU A 130 4.71 -9.93 21.64
CA LEU A 130 3.35 -9.40 21.52
C LEU A 130 2.32 -10.47 21.91
N ASP A 131 2.50 -11.72 21.45
CA ASP A 131 1.62 -12.83 21.82
C ASP A 131 1.60 -13.05 23.33
N ARG A 132 2.79 -13.03 23.97
CA ARG A 132 2.91 -13.13 25.43
C ARG A 132 2.18 -11.98 26.14
N LEU A 133 2.36 -10.74 25.70
CA LEU A 133 1.67 -9.59 26.31
C LEU A 133 0.15 -9.70 26.17
N ILE A 134 -0.34 -10.21 25.04
CA ILE A 134 -1.77 -10.46 24.82
C ILE A 134 -2.25 -11.60 25.71
N ASP A 135 -1.46 -12.66 25.90
CA ASP A 135 -1.82 -13.74 26.82
C ASP A 135 -1.85 -13.26 28.28
N GLU A 136 -0.93 -12.38 28.68
CA GLU A 136 -0.85 -11.84 30.03
C GLU A 136 -1.97 -10.82 30.32
N HIS A 137 -2.26 -9.91 29.39
CA HIS A 137 -3.08 -8.72 29.66
C HIS A 137 -4.44 -8.68 28.95
N ALA A 138 -4.66 -9.46 27.89
CA ALA A 138 -5.96 -9.45 27.23
C ALA A 138 -7.00 -10.23 28.06
N THR A 139 -8.16 -9.61 28.22
CA THR A 139 -9.35 -10.27 28.77
C THR A 139 -9.74 -11.50 27.95
N VAL A 140 -10.52 -12.41 28.54
CA VAL A 140 -11.07 -13.57 27.83
C VAL A 140 -11.84 -13.15 26.57
N GLU A 141 -12.58 -12.04 26.63
CA GLU A 141 -13.26 -11.48 25.47
C GLU A 141 -12.27 -10.98 24.41
N GLY A 142 -11.21 -10.27 24.81
CA GLY A 142 -10.15 -9.77 23.94
C GLY A 142 -9.46 -10.89 23.17
N LYS A 143 -9.01 -11.94 23.87
CA LYS A 143 -8.39 -13.13 23.24
C LYS A 143 -9.34 -13.80 22.24
N ALA A 144 -10.59 -14.03 22.64
CA ALA A 144 -11.60 -14.61 21.75
C ALA A 144 -11.92 -13.72 20.55
N LEU A 145 -11.82 -12.39 20.70
CA LEU A 145 -12.02 -11.45 19.61
C LEU A 145 -10.89 -11.50 18.58
N LEU A 146 -9.64 -11.48 19.03
CA LEU A 146 -8.46 -11.58 18.14
C LEU A 146 -8.48 -12.88 17.34
N GLN A 147 -8.78 -14.02 17.99
CA GLN A 147 -8.93 -15.31 17.29
C GLN A 147 -10.04 -15.31 16.23
N ARG A 148 -11.14 -14.58 16.46
CA ARG A 148 -12.21 -14.44 15.47
C ARG A 148 -11.82 -13.53 14.31
N ILE A 149 -11.12 -12.43 14.60
CA ILE A 149 -10.67 -11.45 13.59
C ILE A 149 -9.78 -12.13 12.54
N GLN A 150 -8.93 -13.07 12.93
CA GLN A 150 -8.08 -13.85 12.01
C GLN A 150 -8.87 -14.63 10.94
N ARG A 151 -10.18 -14.81 11.12
CA ARG A 151 -11.06 -15.50 10.16
C ARG A 151 -12.00 -14.54 9.42
N MET A 152 -11.83 -13.23 9.62
CA MET A 152 -12.68 -12.21 9.00
C MET A 152 -12.02 -11.63 7.76
N THR A 153 -12.84 -11.26 6.79
CA THR A 153 -12.41 -10.34 5.73
C THR A 153 -12.24 -8.93 6.31
N THR A 154 -11.47 -8.07 5.63
CA THR A 154 -11.31 -6.67 6.04
C THR A 154 -12.64 -5.95 6.24
N ALA A 155 -13.60 -6.14 5.31
CA ALA A 155 -14.92 -5.53 5.41
C ALA A 155 -15.72 -6.03 6.63
N HIS A 156 -15.64 -7.33 6.93
CA HIS A 156 -16.29 -7.90 8.10
C HIS A 156 -15.65 -7.35 9.40
N ALA A 157 -14.33 -7.34 9.50
CA ALA A 157 -13.64 -6.79 10.67
C ALA A 157 -13.97 -5.30 10.88
N MET A 158 -14.02 -4.51 9.81
CA MET A 158 -14.41 -3.10 9.84
C MET A 158 -15.82 -2.89 10.42
N ILE A 159 -16.81 -3.67 9.99
CA ILE A 159 -18.17 -3.60 10.52
C ILE A 159 -18.20 -4.05 11.99
N ARG A 160 -17.51 -5.16 12.30
CA ARG A 160 -17.57 -5.80 13.63
C ARG A 160 -16.86 -4.98 14.71
N MET A 161 -15.82 -4.24 14.33
CA MET A 161 -14.97 -3.45 15.22
C MET A 161 -15.28 -1.96 15.21
N ALA A 162 -16.21 -1.48 14.37
CA ALA A 162 -16.54 -0.06 14.31
C ALA A 162 -16.85 0.53 15.70
N GLY A 163 -16.09 1.55 16.09
CA GLY A 163 -16.22 2.25 17.38
C GLY A 163 -15.72 1.50 18.61
N LYS A 164 -15.13 0.31 18.45
CA LYS A 164 -14.57 -0.45 19.57
C LYS A 164 -13.17 0.04 19.91
N ASP A 165 -12.94 0.28 21.19
CA ASP A 165 -11.63 0.59 21.73
C ASP A 165 -10.99 -0.67 22.33
N MET A 166 -9.78 -1.01 21.88
CA MET A 166 -9.01 -2.13 22.42
C MET A 166 -8.62 -1.95 23.88
N ALA A 167 -8.63 -0.71 24.41
CA ALA A 167 -8.42 -0.45 25.84
C ALA A 167 -9.46 -1.15 26.73
N HIS A 168 -10.64 -1.48 26.19
CA HIS A 168 -11.67 -2.24 26.91
C HIS A 168 -11.47 -3.76 26.85
N LEU A 169 -10.46 -4.24 26.13
CA LEU A 169 -10.18 -5.66 25.94
C LEU A 169 -8.97 -6.15 26.74
N ILE A 170 -8.35 -5.26 27.51
CA ILE A 170 -7.15 -5.50 28.30
C ILE A 170 -7.40 -5.13 29.77
N ASP A 171 -6.59 -5.69 30.68
CA ASP A 171 -6.74 -5.50 32.13
C ASP A 171 -5.90 -4.34 32.71
N ARG A 172 -5.16 -3.63 31.84
CA ARG A 172 -4.32 -2.48 32.18
C ARG A 172 -4.60 -1.29 31.27
N PRO A 173 -4.22 -0.05 31.65
CA PRO A 173 -4.30 1.10 30.76
C PRO A 173 -3.53 0.84 29.46
N LEU A 174 -4.16 1.08 28.30
CA LEU A 174 -3.58 0.80 26.99
C LEU A 174 -2.22 1.44 26.80
N GLU A 175 -2.06 2.70 27.19
CA GLU A 175 -0.79 3.42 27.04
C GLU A 175 0.36 2.79 27.85
N GLU A 176 0.08 2.17 29.00
CA GLU A 176 1.11 1.44 29.75
C GLU A 176 1.65 0.25 28.97
N ILE A 177 0.78 -0.45 28.22
CA ILE A 177 1.18 -1.56 27.35
C ILE A 177 1.92 -1.02 26.12
N LEU A 178 1.41 0.03 25.49
CA LEU A 178 2.02 0.60 24.28
C LEU A 178 3.42 1.17 24.51
N LEU A 179 3.73 1.62 25.73
CA LEU A 179 5.04 2.15 26.11
C LEU A 179 6.02 1.07 26.59
N THR A 180 5.63 -0.21 26.61
CA THR A 180 6.57 -1.29 26.93
C THR A 180 7.65 -1.42 25.85
N PRO A 181 8.90 -1.78 26.22
CA PRO A 181 9.98 -2.01 25.26
C PRO A 181 9.62 -3.01 24.15
N GLU A 182 8.86 -4.05 24.50
CA GLU A 182 8.40 -5.07 23.57
C GLU A 182 7.48 -4.47 22.48
N ILE A 183 6.49 -3.65 22.84
CA ILE A 183 5.60 -3.02 21.86
C ILE A 183 6.31 -1.93 21.06
N GLN A 184 7.20 -1.17 21.69
CA GLN A 184 8.03 -0.19 20.99
C GLN A 184 8.90 -0.88 19.92
N HIS A 185 9.50 -2.03 20.25
CA HIS A 185 10.24 -2.82 19.28
C HIS A 185 9.37 -3.28 18.10
N VAL A 186 8.15 -3.76 18.36
CA VAL A 186 7.21 -4.12 17.28
C VAL A 186 6.94 -2.90 16.40
N PHE A 187 6.56 -1.75 16.98
CA PHE A 187 6.30 -0.52 16.21
C PHE A 187 7.49 -0.05 15.38
N ASP A 188 8.69 -0.07 15.95
CA ASP A 188 9.91 0.31 15.23
C ASP A 188 10.20 -0.64 14.06
N SER A 189 10.00 -1.95 14.25
CA SER A 189 10.27 -2.95 13.22
C SER A 189 9.29 -2.93 12.05
N ILE A 190 8.06 -2.47 12.26
CA ILE A 190 7.00 -2.39 11.23
C ILE A 190 6.86 -1.00 10.59
N LYS A 191 7.73 -0.06 10.95
CA LYS A 191 7.76 1.29 10.41
C LYS A 191 8.53 1.33 9.08
N LEU A 192 7.98 2.01 8.07
CA LEU A 192 8.67 2.25 6.81
C LEU A 192 9.79 3.30 6.96
N GLY A 193 10.70 3.35 6.00
CA GLY A 193 11.86 4.22 6.01
C GLY A 193 13.11 3.58 6.59
N THR A 194 13.16 2.24 6.66
CA THR A 194 14.34 1.50 7.14
C THR A 194 15.46 1.51 6.12
N ALA A 195 15.11 1.54 4.83
CA ALA A 195 16.02 1.78 3.71
C ALA A 195 15.40 2.76 2.72
N ALA A 196 16.23 3.56 2.05
CA ALA A 196 15.76 4.43 0.97
C ALA A 196 15.70 3.64 -0.35
N PRO A 197 14.56 3.59 -1.05
CA PRO A 197 14.46 2.91 -2.33
C PRO A 197 15.44 3.49 -3.35
N LYS A 198 16.21 2.63 -4.03
CA LYS A 198 17.08 3.05 -5.14
C LYS A 198 16.26 3.39 -6.39
N THR A 199 15.16 2.68 -6.59
CA THR A 199 14.22 2.98 -7.68
C THR A 199 13.50 4.31 -7.42
N PRO A 200 13.15 5.09 -8.46
CA PRO A 200 12.30 6.25 -8.29
C PRO A 200 10.95 5.88 -7.67
N VAL A 201 10.44 6.72 -6.77
CA VAL A 201 9.15 6.51 -6.13
C VAL A 201 8.22 7.69 -6.37
N LEU A 202 6.96 7.40 -6.70
CA LEU A 202 5.86 8.37 -6.65
C LEU A 202 5.02 8.06 -5.42
N ILE A 203 5.00 8.97 -4.46
CA ILE A 203 4.12 8.91 -3.30
C ILE A 203 2.89 9.78 -3.60
N VAL A 204 1.69 9.26 -3.34
CA VAL A 204 0.43 9.98 -3.55
C VAL A 204 -0.39 9.94 -2.27
N GLN A 205 -0.69 11.08 -1.66
CA GLN A 205 -1.37 11.14 -0.37
C GLN A 205 -2.50 12.18 -0.35
N ALA A 206 -3.63 11.84 0.26
CA ALA A 206 -4.70 12.79 0.51
C ALA A 206 -4.35 13.62 1.76
N VAL A 207 -4.47 14.95 1.66
CA VAL A 207 -4.13 15.84 2.78
C VAL A 207 -5.12 15.71 3.93
N HIS A 208 -6.36 15.37 3.63
CA HIS A 208 -7.45 15.22 4.61
C HIS A 208 -7.80 13.76 4.90
N ASP A 209 -6.84 12.86 4.70
CA ASP A 209 -6.97 11.43 4.97
C ASP A 209 -7.25 11.16 6.46
N ARG A 210 -8.36 10.47 6.72
CA ARG A 210 -8.78 10.12 8.09
C ARG A 210 -8.17 8.83 8.59
N ILE A 211 -7.65 8.00 7.69
CA ILE A 211 -7.07 6.69 8.00
C ILE A 211 -5.57 6.82 8.21
N ILE A 212 -4.86 7.40 7.25
CA ILE A 212 -3.41 7.54 7.25
C ILE A 212 -3.06 9.01 7.40
N SER A 213 -2.17 9.33 8.35
CA SER A 213 -1.76 10.72 8.58
C SER A 213 -0.91 11.23 7.42
N VAL A 214 -1.25 12.39 6.87
CA VAL A 214 -0.39 13.06 5.87
C VAL A 214 0.97 13.42 6.47
N ASP A 215 1.05 13.66 7.78
CA ASP A 215 2.29 14.01 8.46
C ASP A 215 3.26 12.81 8.51
N ASP A 216 2.74 11.59 8.74
CA ASP A 216 3.55 10.36 8.69
C ASP A 216 4.11 10.13 7.27
N ILE A 217 3.37 10.51 6.22
CA ILE A 217 3.83 10.41 4.83
C ILE A 217 4.80 11.53 4.45
N ASP A 218 4.62 12.72 5.03
CA ASP A 218 5.60 13.80 4.94
C ASP A 218 6.94 13.33 5.56
N GLU A 219 6.93 12.69 6.74
CA GLU A 219 8.12 12.11 7.40
C GLU A 219 8.78 11.00 6.58
N LEU A 220 7.99 10.06 6.04
CA LEU A 220 8.49 8.99 5.17
C LEU A 220 9.16 9.56 3.92
N THR A 221 8.53 10.55 3.28
CA THR A 221 9.07 11.24 2.10
C THR A 221 10.41 11.91 2.41
N GLU A 222 10.51 12.59 3.55
CA GLU A 222 11.76 13.21 4.00
C GLU A 222 12.84 12.18 4.29
N THR A 223 12.48 11.05 4.91
CA THR A 223 13.40 9.94 5.19
C THR A 223 13.96 9.33 3.91
N TYR A 224 13.11 9.00 2.94
CA TYR A 224 13.56 8.53 1.63
C TYR A 224 14.44 9.57 0.91
N THR A 225 14.04 10.84 0.92
CA THR A 225 14.81 11.91 0.27
C THR A 225 16.19 12.09 0.91
N ARG A 226 16.28 12.08 2.24
CA ARG A 226 17.57 12.16 2.98
C ARG A 226 18.45 10.94 2.72
N GLY A 227 17.86 9.77 2.53
CA GLY A 227 18.56 8.55 2.13
C GLY A 227 18.96 8.49 0.66
N GLY A 228 18.67 9.54 -0.14
CA GLY A 228 19.10 9.66 -1.54
C GLY A 228 18.12 9.11 -2.57
N ALA A 229 16.92 8.68 -2.16
CA ALA A 229 15.91 8.20 -3.09
C ALA A 229 15.38 9.31 -4.00
N SER A 230 15.03 8.93 -5.24
CA SER A 230 14.36 9.83 -6.17
C SER A 230 12.86 9.87 -5.89
N VAL A 231 12.42 10.80 -5.04
CA VAL A 231 11.01 10.91 -4.63
C VAL A 231 10.27 11.99 -5.43
N THR A 232 9.13 11.60 -6.00
CA THR A 232 8.06 12.52 -6.42
C THR A 232 6.91 12.39 -5.43
N TYR A 233 6.46 13.49 -4.83
CA TYR A 233 5.37 13.44 -3.85
C TYR A 233 4.20 14.33 -4.25
N HIS A 234 3.03 13.71 -4.40
CA HIS A 234 1.79 14.36 -4.74
C HIS A 234 0.83 14.37 -3.56
N ARG A 235 0.52 15.57 -3.07
CA ARG A 235 -0.46 15.81 -2.00
C ARG A 235 -1.76 16.30 -2.62
N ASP A 236 -2.78 15.46 -2.59
CA ASP A 236 -4.10 15.81 -3.08
C ASP A 236 -4.90 16.54 -1.99
N MET A 237 -5.24 17.80 -2.26
CA MET A 237 -5.91 18.69 -1.29
C MET A 237 -7.43 18.49 -1.23
N LEU A 238 -8.04 17.80 -2.20
CA LEU A 238 -9.50 17.74 -2.36
C LEU A 238 -10.08 16.34 -2.13
N SER A 239 -9.22 15.32 -2.11
CA SER A 239 -9.60 13.93 -1.91
C SER A 239 -9.50 13.51 -0.43
N GLU A 240 -10.21 12.44 -0.10
CA GLU A 240 -10.06 11.66 1.13
C GLU A 240 -9.44 10.29 0.77
N HIS A 241 -9.04 9.48 1.75
CA HIS A 241 -8.41 8.17 1.59
C HIS A 241 -9.05 7.29 0.51
N LEU A 242 -10.38 7.09 0.53
CA LEU A 242 -11.02 6.19 -0.44
C LEU A 242 -11.20 6.83 -1.82
N LEU A 243 -11.42 8.15 -1.87
CA LEU A 243 -11.65 8.86 -3.13
C LEU A 243 -10.36 9.01 -3.94
N LEU A 244 -9.23 9.22 -3.26
CA LEU A 244 -7.94 9.40 -3.92
C LEU A 244 -7.51 8.14 -4.70
N HIS A 245 -7.89 6.95 -4.26
CA HIS A 245 -7.49 5.69 -4.91
C HIS A 245 -7.83 5.66 -6.41
N PRO A 246 -9.10 5.74 -6.85
CA PRO A 246 -9.42 5.79 -8.28
C PRO A 246 -8.95 7.10 -8.95
N MET A 247 -9.01 8.23 -8.25
CA MET A 247 -8.69 9.54 -8.84
C MET A 247 -7.20 9.71 -9.17
N SER A 248 -6.32 9.00 -8.45
CA SER A 248 -4.89 8.97 -8.70
C SER A 248 -4.47 7.97 -9.80
N ALA A 249 -5.36 7.07 -10.23
CA ALA A 249 -5.02 6.02 -11.20
C ALA A 249 -4.52 6.57 -12.55
N PRO A 250 -5.13 7.60 -13.19
CA PRO A 250 -4.60 8.16 -14.42
C PRO A 250 -3.18 8.74 -14.27
N MET A 251 -2.90 9.41 -13.13
CA MET A 251 -1.56 9.93 -12.83
C MET A 251 -0.56 8.80 -12.59
N THR A 252 -0.96 7.77 -11.87
CA THR A 252 -0.15 6.58 -11.59
C THR A 252 0.27 5.88 -12.88
N LEU A 253 -0.70 5.55 -13.74
CA LEU A 253 -0.42 4.86 -15.00
C LEU A 253 0.45 5.71 -15.93
N ARG A 254 0.21 7.03 -16.00
CA ARG A 254 1.10 7.95 -16.72
C ARG A 254 2.54 7.88 -16.23
N TRP A 255 2.72 8.02 -14.93
CA TRP A 255 4.04 8.08 -14.32
C TRP A 255 4.79 6.76 -14.54
N LEU A 256 4.12 5.61 -14.35
CA LEU A 256 4.69 4.29 -14.65
C LEU A 256 5.03 4.12 -16.14
N ARG A 257 4.16 4.58 -17.04
CA ARG A 257 4.43 4.57 -18.48
C ARG A 257 5.68 5.38 -18.84
N ASP A 258 5.88 6.53 -18.22
CA ASP A 258 7.08 7.34 -18.42
C ASP A 258 8.34 6.60 -17.93
N ARG A 259 8.25 5.88 -16.79
CA ARG A 259 9.34 5.03 -16.29
C ARG A 259 9.64 3.87 -17.24
N PHE A 260 8.62 3.15 -17.71
CA PHE A 260 8.78 2.07 -18.70
C PHE A 260 9.36 2.57 -20.02
N ALA A 261 9.09 3.83 -20.41
CA ALA A 261 9.67 4.45 -21.60
C ALA A 261 11.08 5.04 -21.38
N GLY A 262 11.68 4.88 -20.20
CA GLY A 262 12.99 5.44 -19.88
C GLY A 262 13.04 6.96 -19.89
N ARG A 263 11.89 7.64 -19.73
CA ARG A 263 11.84 9.11 -19.73
C ARG A 263 12.51 9.65 -18.46
N PRO A 264 13.37 10.68 -18.59
CA PRO A 264 14.01 11.31 -17.45
C PRO A 264 12.98 11.74 -16.38
N LEU A 265 13.39 11.69 -15.12
CA LEU A 265 12.65 12.36 -14.05
C LEU A 265 12.76 13.87 -14.31
N ALA A 266 11.66 14.52 -14.70
CA ALA A 266 11.69 15.91 -15.19
C ALA A 266 12.22 16.93 -14.15
N ALA A 267 12.20 16.58 -12.87
CA ALA A 267 13.02 17.09 -11.77
C ALA A 267 12.65 16.23 -10.54
N HIS A 268 13.48 16.20 -9.49
CA HIS A 268 13.04 15.71 -8.18
C HIS A 268 11.93 16.63 -7.66
N ILE A 269 10.66 16.35 -7.98
CA ILE A 269 9.55 17.15 -7.48
C ILE A 269 9.18 16.62 -6.11
N ALA A 270 9.94 17.09 -5.11
CA ALA A 270 9.78 16.67 -3.72
C ALA A 270 8.38 16.93 -3.14
N ARG A 271 7.59 17.83 -3.75
CA ARG A 271 6.19 18.08 -3.33
C ARG A 271 5.37 18.85 -4.38
N THR A 272 4.21 18.33 -4.75
CA THR A 272 3.15 19.09 -5.45
C THR A 272 1.85 19.04 -4.65
N LYS A 273 1.05 20.11 -4.72
CA LYS A 273 -0.27 20.20 -4.08
C LYS A 273 -1.43 20.31 -5.07
N TRP A 274 -1.16 20.14 -6.36
CA TRP A 274 -2.16 20.37 -7.40
C TRP A 274 -3.22 19.27 -7.35
N PRO A 275 -4.51 19.56 -7.16
CA PRO A 275 -5.51 18.48 -7.01
C PRO A 275 -5.66 17.64 -8.28
N THR A 276 -5.70 16.32 -8.14
CA THR A 276 -6.03 15.39 -9.24
C THR A 276 -7.39 15.72 -9.84
N LEU A 277 -8.35 16.13 -9.01
CA LEU A 277 -9.70 16.58 -9.37
C LEU A 277 -9.73 17.84 -10.23
N LEU A 278 -8.65 18.63 -10.30
CA LEU A 278 -8.58 19.82 -11.15
C LEU A 278 -7.79 19.59 -12.44
N ASN A 279 -7.29 18.38 -12.67
CA ASN A 279 -6.57 18.04 -13.89
C ASN A 279 -7.54 17.48 -14.95
N PRO A 280 -7.76 18.16 -16.10
CA PRO A 280 -8.66 17.69 -17.15
C PRO A 280 -8.34 16.28 -17.67
N SER A 281 -7.06 15.89 -17.63
CA SER A 281 -6.63 14.55 -18.00
C SER A 281 -7.18 13.46 -17.08
N THR A 282 -7.42 13.79 -15.80
CA THR A 282 -7.99 12.86 -14.82
C THR A 282 -9.38 12.43 -15.25
N TYR A 283 -10.26 13.38 -15.60
CA TYR A 283 -11.63 13.05 -16.03
C TYR A 283 -11.67 12.27 -17.34
N ARG A 284 -10.76 12.55 -18.28
CA ARG A 284 -10.62 11.77 -19.52
C ARG A 284 -10.15 10.34 -19.24
N GLY A 285 -9.17 10.19 -18.34
CA GLY A 285 -8.72 8.90 -17.85
C GLY A 285 -9.86 8.13 -17.17
N MET A 286 -10.64 8.79 -16.31
CA MET A 286 -11.80 8.20 -15.63
C MET A 286 -12.91 7.78 -16.60
N LEU A 287 -13.19 8.57 -17.65
CA LEU A 287 -14.13 8.17 -18.71
C LEU A 287 -13.65 6.91 -19.45
N THR A 288 -12.35 6.83 -19.72
CA THR A 288 -11.74 5.66 -20.37
C THR A 288 -11.80 4.44 -19.45
N LEU A 289 -11.51 4.62 -18.16
CA LEU A 289 -11.66 3.59 -17.13
C LEU A 289 -13.11 3.08 -17.04
N GLY A 290 -14.09 3.98 -17.09
CA GLY A 290 -15.51 3.61 -17.13
C GLY A 290 -15.86 2.75 -18.35
N LYS A 291 -15.31 3.06 -19.52
CA LYS A 291 -15.49 2.25 -20.74
C LYS A 291 -14.85 0.86 -20.63
N ILE A 292 -13.63 0.78 -20.10
CA ILE A 292 -12.93 -0.49 -19.87
C ILE A 292 -13.73 -1.35 -18.87
N THR A 293 -14.18 -0.74 -17.77
CA THR A 293 -15.02 -1.37 -16.76
C THR A 293 -16.28 -1.97 -17.37
N ALA A 294 -17.01 -1.19 -18.19
CA ALA A 294 -18.20 -1.68 -18.87
C ALA A 294 -17.91 -2.86 -19.81
N LYS A 295 -16.78 -2.84 -20.53
CA LYS A 295 -16.36 -3.99 -21.36
C LYS A 295 -16.12 -5.25 -20.53
N VAL A 296 -15.38 -5.13 -19.42
CA VAL A 296 -15.09 -6.27 -18.52
C VAL A 296 -16.38 -6.87 -17.94
N MET A 297 -17.30 -6.02 -17.45
CA MET A 297 -18.58 -6.46 -16.90
C MET A 297 -19.48 -7.15 -17.95
N LEU A 298 -19.29 -6.84 -19.23
CA LEU A 298 -19.98 -7.47 -20.35
C LEU A 298 -19.22 -8.69 -20.93
N GLY A 299 -18.16 -9.16 -20.27
CA GLY A 299 -17.36 -10.31 -20.72
C GLY A 299 -16.58 -10.06 -22.02
N ARG A 300 -16.37 -8.80 -22.40
CA ARG A 300 -15.64 -8.42 -23.62
C ARG A 300 -14.14 -8.32 -23.34
N ARG A 301 -13.33 -8.58 -24.38
CA ARG A 301 -11.87 -8.44 -24.31
C ARG A 301 -11.46 -6.99 -24.00
N VAL A 302 -10.45 -6.84 -23.15
CA VAL A 302 -9.78 -5.56 -22.91
C VAL A 302 -8.75 -5.37 -24.01
N GLU A 303 -8.96 -4.36 -24.85
CA GLU A 303 -8.02 -3.97 -25.90
C GLU A 303 -7.05 -2.93 -25.35
N ARG A 304 -5.89 -2.79 -25.97
CA ARG A 304 -4.91 -1.76 -25.60
C ARG A 304 -5.52 -0.37 -25.77
N GLN A 305 -5.82 0.29 -24.66
CA GLN A 305 -6.43 1.60 -24.59
C GLN A 305 -5.88 2.37 -23.36
N PRO A 306 -4.66 2.95 -23.46
CA PRO A 306 -4.05 3.73 -22.39
C PRO A 306 -4.96 4.83 -21.86
N LEU A 307 -4.97 5.04 -20.53
CA LEU A 307 -5.84 6.07 -19.92
C LEU A 307 -5.41 7.51 -20.27
N SER A 308 -4.18 7.69 -20.79
CA SER A 308 -3.54 9.00 -20.96
C SER A 308 -2.86 9.16 -22.33
N GLN A 309 -3.51 8.81 -23.44
CA GLN A 309 -2.88 8.94 -24.76
C GLN A 309 -2.51 10.38 -25.18
N PHE A 310 -3.04 11.42 -24.51
CA PHE A 310 -2.98 12.82 -24.99
C PHE A 310 -2.31 13.81 -24.03
N ASP A 311 -1.69 13.33 -22.95
CA ASP A 311 -0.85 14.16 -22.09
C ASP A 311 0.59 14.06 -22.62
N GLN A 312 0.88 14.80 -23.70
CA GLN A 312 2.24 15.08 -24.15
C GLN A 312 2.70 16.41 -23.58
#